data_AF-A0A2W2M9A3-F1
#
_entry.id   AF-A0A2W2M9A3-F1
#
_cell.length_a   1.000
_cell.length_b   1.000
_cell.length_c   1.000
_cell.angle_alpha   90.00
_cell.angle_beta   90.00
_cell.angle_gamma   90.00
#
_symmetry.space_group_name_H-M   'P 1'
#
loop_
_entity.id
_entity.type
_entity.pdbx_description
1 polymer ?
#
loop_
_entity_poly.entity_id
_entity_poly.type
_entity_poly.pdbx_seq_one_letter_code
_entity_poly.pdbx_strand_id
1 'polypeptide(L)'
;MTAVTGKPVRGTRRWAAPPRPVWEEKPTRAGLAGKGLVLVLACLAILFPLWIVVVTSLSSRKTIDEAGGLVMVPKGITFVAYEELLSGGQVTRAAVV
;
A
#
# COMPACT_ATOMS: atom_id res chain seq x y z
N MET A 1 7.24 17.66 -54.81
CA MET A 1 8.14 17.46 -53.67
C MET A 1 7.80 18.49 -52.60
N THR A 2 6.92 18.16 -51.65
CA THR A 2 6.57 19.04 -50.53
C THR A 2 7.01 18.36 -49.25
N ALA A 3 8.11 18.87 -48.68
CA ALA A 3 8.65 18.37 -47.43
C ALA A 3 7.70 18.72 -46.29
N VAL A 4 7.25 17.69 -45.55
CA VAL A 4 6.54 17.87 -44.29
C VAL A 4 7.56 18.34 -43.25
N THR A 5 7.48 19.62 -42.88
CA THR A 5 8.32 20.22 -41.84
C THR A 5 7.92 19.63 -40.48
N GLY A 6 8.74 18.71 -39.96
CA GLY A 6 8.58 18.15 -38.62
C GLY A 6 8.69 19.25 -37.57
N LYS A 7 7.64 19.40 -36.75
CA LYS A 7 7.59 20.38 -35.65
C LYS A 7 8.61 19.99 -34.57
N PRO A 8 9.45 20.91 -34.06
CA PRO A 8 10.50 20.55 -33.11
C PRO A 8 9.90 20.04 -31.80
N VAL A 9 10.31 18.83 -31.38
CA VAL A 9 9.90 18.21 -30.12
C VAL A 9 10.55 19.01 -28.98
N ARG A 10 9.78 19.90 -28.36
CA ARG A 10 10.21 20.66 -27.17
C ARG A 10 10.59 19.67 -26.07
N GLY A 11 11.79 19.84 -25.50
CA GLY A 11 12.47 18.89 -24.62
C GLY A 11 11.56 18.17 -23.64
N THR A 12 11.55 16.85 -23.72
CA THR A 12 10.76 15.96 -22.88
C THR A 12 11.30 16.01 -21.45
N ARG A 13 10.48 16.47 -20.51
CA ARG A 13 10.70 16.21 -19.09
C ARG A 13 10.72 14.68 -18.94
N ARG A 14 11.75 14.11 -18.29
CA ARG A 14 11.96 12.64 -18.21
C ARG A 14 10.76 11.83 -17.67
N TRP A 15 9.80 12.53 -17.05
CA TRP A 15 8.59 11.98 -16.43
C TRP A 15 7.29 12.40 -17.13
N ALA A 16 7.37 13.02 -18.31
CA ALA A 16 6.18 13.38 -19.08
C ALA A 16 5.59 12.13 -19.76
N ALA A 17 4.29 11.91 -19.57
CA ALA A 17 3.58 10.88 -20.32
C ALA A 17 3.64 11.19 -21.82
N PRO A 18 3.82 10.17 -22.69
CA PRO A 18 3.80 10.36 -24.13
C PRO A 18 2.44 10.94 -24.59
N PRO A 19 2.42 11.71 -25.68
CA PRO A 19 1.19 12.27 -26.22
C PRO A 19 0.22 11.14 -26.60
N ARG A 20 -1.08 11.37 -26.33
CA ARG A 20 -2.13 10.37 -26.54
C ARG A 20 -2.24 10.00 -28.03
N PRO A 21 -2.25 8.71 -28.37
CA PRO A 21 -2.44 8.27 -29.74
C PRO A 21 -3.85 8.59 -30.25
N VAL A 22 -3.99 8.70 -31.58
CA VAL A 22 -5.23 9.16 -32.24
C VAL A 22 -6.41 8.21 -32.03
N TRP A 23 -6.15 6.92 -31.79
CA TRP A 23 -7.18 5.91 -31.54
C TRP A 23 -7.66 5.83 -30.09
N GLU A 24 -7.03 6.56 -29.16
CA GLU A 24 -7.42 6.55 -27.74
C GLU A 24 -8.49 7.60 -27.47
N GLU A 25 -9.70 7.14 -27.17
CA GLU A 25 -10.81 8.01 -26.78
C GLU A 25 -10.50 8.78 -25.49
N LYS A 26 -11.13 9.96 -25.34
CA LYS A 26 -10.96 10.78 -24.13
C LYS A 26 -11.50 10.02 -22.90
N PRO A 27 -10.71 9.82 -21.84
CA PRO A 27 -11.16 9.10 -20.66
C PRO A 27 -12.32 9.85 -20.00
N THR A 28 -13.38 9.11 -19.69
CA THR A 28 -14.53 9.66 -18.97
C THR A 28 -14.20 9.81 -17.48
N ARG A 29 -14.78 10.84 -16.84
CA ARG A 29 -14.61 11.04 -15.38
C ARG A 29 -15.13 9.84 -14.59
N ALA A 30 -16.25 9.27 -15.01
CA ALA A 30 -16.83 8.07 -14.39
C ALA A 30 -15.90 6.86 -14.51
N GLY A 31 -15.30 6.62 -15.69
CA GLY A 31 -14.36 5.52 -15.89
C GLY A 31 -13.10 5.65 -15.05
N LEU A 32 -12.56 6.86 -14.91
CA LEU A 32 -11.41 7.12 -14.04
C LEU A 32 -11.75 6.91 -12.56
N ALA A 33 -12.91 7.40 -12.11
CA ALA A 33 -13.37 7.20 -10.74
C ALA A 33 -13.58 5.71 -10.43
N GLY A 34 -14.19 4.95 -11.34
CA GLY A 34 -14.37 3.51 -11.18
C GLY A 34 -13.05 2.75 -11.06
N LYS A 35 -12.07 3.05 -11.92
CA LYS A 35 -10.72 2.46 -11.82
C LYS A 35 -10.05 2.79 -10.48
N GLY A 36 -10.15 4.05 -10.04
CA GLY A 36 -9.62 4.49 -8.75
C GLY A 36 -10.27 3.75 -7.59
N LEU A 37 -11.60 3.62 -7.59
CA LEU A 37 -12.33 2.90 -6.56
C LEU A 37 -11.92 1.43 -6.49
N VAL A 38 -11.84 0.75 -7.63
CA VAL A 38 -11.40 -0.66 -7.69
C VAL A 38 -9.98 -0.80 -7.13
N LEU A 39 -9.07 0.09 -7.51
CA LEU A 39 -7.69 0.07 -7.00
C LEU A 39 -7.65 0.29 -5.47
N VAL A 40 -8.41 1.25 -4.96
CA VAL A 40 -8.49 1.52 -3.51
C VAL A 40 -9.04 0.31 -2.76
N LEU A 41 -10.12 -0.31 -3.25
CA LEU A 41 -10.69 -1.50 -2.63
C LEU A 41 -9.71 -2.67 -2.64
N ALA A 42 -8.97 -2.88 -3.73
CA ALA A 42 -7.92 -3.90 -3.80
C ALA A 42 -6.80 -3.62 -2.80
N CYS A 43 -6.34 -2.37 -2.69
CA CYS A 43 -5.34 -1.98 -1.68
C CYS A 43 -5.87 -2.21 -0.27
N LEU A 44 -7.11 -1.81 0.04
CA LEU A 44 -7.70 -2.02 1.36
C LEU A 44 -7.83 -3.51 1.68
N ALA A 45 -8.22 -4.35 0.72
CA ALA A 45 -8.32 -5.80 0.92
C ALA A 45 -6.98 -6.44 1.34
N ILE A 46 -5.86 -5.91 0.85
CA ILE A 46 -4.51 -6.38 1.20
C ILE A 46 -4.00 -5.73 2.49
N LEU A 47 -4.15 -4.41 2.61
CA LEU A 47 -3.59 -3.65 3.73
C LEU A 47 -4.37 -3.85 5.02
N PHE A 48 -5.67 -4.12 4.96
CA PHE A 48 -6.50 -4.33 6.14
C PHE A 48 -6.05 -5.51 7.01
N PRO A 49 -5.84 -6.74 6.49
CA PRO A 49 -5.33 -7.83 7.32
C PRO A 49 -3.91 -7.56 7.83
N LEU A 50 -3.04 -6.92 7.03
CA LEU A 50 -1.69 -6.53 7.48
C LEU A 50 -1.75 -5.51 8.62
N TRP A 51 -2.67 -4.54 8.54
CA TRP A 51 -2.91 -3.56 9.59
C TRP A 51 -3.32 -4.23 10.91
N ILE A 52 -4.24 -5.20 10.85
CA ILE A 52 -4.65 -5.97 12.04
C ILE A 52 -3.46 -6.68 12.68
N VAL A 53 -2.58 -7.30 11.90
CA VAL A 53 -1.37 -7.97 12.41
C VAL A 53 -0.46 -6.98 13.13
N VAL A 54 -0.20 -5.83 12.53
CA VAL A 54 0.68 -4.79 13.11
C VAL A 54 0.09 -4.19 14.38
N VAL A 55 -1.20 -3.85 14.38
CA VAL A 55 -1.85 -3.26 15.56
C VAL A 55 -1.93 -4.27 16.70
N THR A 56 -2.22 -5.53 16.39
CA THR A 56 -2.31 -6.59 17.39
C THR A 56 -0.93 -6.91 17.97
N SER A 57 0.13 -6.96 17.16
CA SER A 57 1.49 -7.22 17.66
C SER A 57 2.05 -6.13 18.57
N LEU A 58 1.55 -4.90 18.42
CA LEU A 58 1.88 -3.74 19.26
C LEU A 58 0.93 -3.54 20.44
N SER A 59 -0.11 -4.37 20.57
CA SER A 59 -1.12 -4.22 21.62
C SER A 59 -0.75 -5.02 22.88
N SER A 60 -1.15 -4.49 24.04
CA SER A 60 -1.00 -5.23 25.30
C SER A 60 -1.98 -6.41 25.35
N ARG A 61 -1.68 -7.47 26.12
CA ARG A 61 -2.60 -8.60 26.32
C ARG A 61 -3.99 -8.14 26.76
N LYS A 62 -4.05 -7.22 27.73
CA LYS A 62 -5.30 -6.60 28.18
C LYS A 62 -6.09 -5.94 27.03
N THR A 63 -5.42 -5.19 26.16
CA THR A 63 -6.05 -4.53 25.00
C THR A 63 -6.58 -5.55 23.99
N ILE A 64 -5.85 -6.64 23.76
CA ILE A 64 -6.24 -7.73 22.88
C ILE A 64 -7.48 -8.45 23.43
N ASP A 65 -7.48 -8.77 24.72
CA ASP A 65 -8.59 -9.44 25.41
C ASP A 65 -9.86 -8.57 25.40
N GLU A 66 -9.72 -7.27 25.69
CA GLU A 66 -10.82 -6.30 25.62
C GLU A 66 -11.40 -6.13 24.21
N ALA A 67 -10.58 -6.30 23.17
CA ALA A 67 -11.00 -6.23 21.78
C ALA A 67 -11.65 -7.53 21.28
N GLY A 68 -11.68 -8.59 22.10
CA GLY A 68 -12.20 -9.90 21.70
C GLY A 68 -11.23 -10.70 20.83
N GLY A 69 -9.92 -10.44 20.94
CA GLY A 69 -8.86 -11.22 20.31
C GLY A 69 -8.19 -10.59 19.08
N LEU A 70 -8.82 -9.59 18.44
CA LEU A 70 -8.25 -8.88 17.28
C LEU A 70 -8.40 -7.37 17.45
N VAL A 71 -7.28 -6.65 17.39
CA VAL A 71 -7.29 -5.20 17.60
C VAL A 71 -7.27 -4.49 16.25
N MET A 72 -8.36 -3.78 15.93
CA MET A 72 -8.46 -2.92 14.74
C MET A 72 -8.06 -1.47 15.00
N VAL A 73 -8.37 -0.97 16.20
CA VAL A 73 -8.07 0.40 16.62
C VAL A 73 -7.17 0.34 17.86
N PRO A 74 -5.91 0.80 17.78
CA PRO A 74 -4.99 0.74 18.92
C PRO A 74 -5.45 1.68 20.05
N LYS A 75 -5.49 1.15 21.27
CA LYS A 75 -5.71 1.94 22.50
C LYS A 75 -4.40 2.34 23.21
N GLY A 76 -3.27 1.85 22.72
CA GLY A 76 -1.93 2.07 23.26
C GLY A 76 -0.90 1.25 22.48
N ILE A 77 0.39 1.54 22.67
CA ILE A 77 1.49 0.84 22.01
C ILE A 77 2.38 0.23 23.09
N THR A 78 2.74 -1.04 22.92
CA THR A 78 3.71 -1.75 23.76
C THR A 78 4.57 -2.67 22.91
N PHE A 79 5.79 -2.95 23.39
CA PHE A 79 6.76 -3.82 22.71
C PHE A 79 7.06 -5.10 23.49
N VAL A 80 6.33 -5.37 24.57
CA VAL A 80 6.55 -6.55 25.43
C VAL A 80 6.53 -7.85 24.62
N ALA A 81 5.63 -7.99 23.63
CA ALA A 81 5.60 -9.17 22.76
C ALA A 81 6.92 -9.36 21.97
N TYR A 82 7.55 -8.27 21.52
CA TYR A 82 8.82 -8.33 20.81
C TYR A 82 9.98 -8.63 21.75
N GLU A 83 9.98 -8.05 22.96
CA GLU A 83 10.97 -8.36 24.00
C GLU A 83 10.91 -9.85 24.36
N GLU A 84 9.71 -10.40 24.59
CA GLU A 84 9.51 -11.84 24.85
C GLU A 84 10.04 -12.70 23.69
N LEU A 85 9.69 -12.37 22.44
CA LEU A 85 10.10 -13.13 21.25
C LEU A 85 11.61 -13.07 20.96
N LEU A 86 12.26 -11.95 21.28
CA LEU A 86 13.67 -11.68 20.94
C LEU A 86 14.64 -11.87 22.13
N SER A 87 14.14 -12.33 23.28
CA SER A 87 14.92 -12.54 24.52
C SER A 87 15.88 -13.74 24.51
N GLY A 88 16.14 -14.37 23.35
CA GLY A 88 17.09 -15.49 23.23
C GLY A 88 16.45 -16.89 23.31
N GLY A 89 15.13 -16.98 23.19
CA GLY A 89 14.39 -18.23 23.13
C GLY A 89 14.53 -18.98 21.80
N GLN A 90 13.73 -20.04 21.62
CA GLN A 90 13.74 -20.84 20.38
C GLN A 90 13.39 -20.01 19.15
N VAL A 91 12.46 -19.06 19.26
CA VAL A 91 12.08 -18.16 18.17
C VAL A 91 13.26 -17.29 17.73
N THR A 92 13.98 -16.69 18.67
CA THR A 92 15.17 -15.88 18.38
C THR A 92 16.24 -16.72 17.68
N ARG A 93 16.51 -17.93 18.18
CA ARG A 93 17.48 -18.85 17.57
C ARG A 93 17.09 -19.25 16.15
N ALA A 94 15.81 -19.55 15.91
CA ALA A 94 15.29 -19.94 14.61
C ALA A 94 15.24 -18.79 13.59
N ALA A 95 15.24 -17.53 14.04
CA ALA A 95 15.27 -16.36 13.16
C ALA A 95 16.68 -16.03 12.67
N VAL A 96 17.72 -16.42 13.41
CA VAL A 96 19.13 -16.06 13.14
C VAL A 96 19.86 -17.08 12.29
N VAL A 97 19.52 -18.37 12.44
CA VAL A 97 20.22 -19.51 11.83
C VAL A 97 19.28 -20.22 10.87
#